data_AF-A0A849F085-F1
#
_entry.id   AF-A0A849F085-F1
#
_cell.length_a   1.000
_cell.length_b   1.000
_cell.length_c   1.000
_cell.angle_alpha   90.00
_cell.angle_beta   90.00
_cell.angle_gamma   90.00
#
_symmetry.space_group_name_H-M   'P 1'
#
loop_
_entity.id
_entity.type
_entity.pdbx_description
1 polymer ?
#
loop_
_entity_poly.entity_id
_entity_poly.type
_entity_poly.pdbx_seq_one_letter_code
_entity_poly.pdbx_strand_id
1 'polypeptide(L)' 'ADYMLKGAINTITDRVEGKEVRYYQVNLELIDIESNRKVWIGDKKIKKLVKQSRFGL' A
#
# COMPACT_ATOMS: atom_id res chain seq x y z
N ALA A 1 9.14 -10.68 22.59
CA ALA A 1 8.86 -9.89 21.38
C ALA A 1 8.40 -8.54 21.88
N ASP A 2 9.15 -7.49 21.59
CA ASP A 2 9.02 -6.21 22.30
C ASP A 2 8.20 -5.20 21.48
N TYR A 3 8.19 -5.37 20.16
CA TYR A 3 7.40 -4.58 19.23
C TYR A 3 6.54 -5.44 18.31
N MET A 4 5.33 -4.96 18.01
CA MET A 4 4.40 -5.48 17.03
C MET A 4 4.27 -4.51 15.86
N LEU A 5 4.56 -5.00 14.65
CA LEU A 5 4.27 -4.25 13.42
C LEU A 5 2.86 -4.58 12.94
N LYS A 6 2.01 -3.56 12.81
CA LYS A 6 0.65 -3.66 12.29
C LYS A 6 0.50 -2.77 11.07
N GLY A 7 -0.27 -3.18 10.09
CA GLY A 7 -0.50 -2.34 8.92
C GLY A 7 -1.63 -2.82 8.03
N ALA A 8 -1.95 -1.98 7.06
CA ALA A 8 -2.93 -2.27 6.01
C ALA A 8 -2.37 -1.86 4.65
N ILE A 9 -2.65 -2.68 3.64
CA ILE A 9 -2.32 -2.40 2.23
C ILE A 9 -3.63 -2.25 1.48
N ASN A 10 -3.89 -1.03 1.02
CA ASN A 10 -5.05 -0.70 0.20
C ASN A 10 -4.63 -0.64 -1.27
N THR A 11 -5.37 -1.33 -2.12
CA THR A 11 -5.19 -1.25 -3.58
C THR A 11 -6.38 -0.52 -4.17
N ILE A 12 -6.11 0.60 -4.84
CA ILE A 12 -7.11 1.36 -5.58
C ILE A 12 -6.82 1.14 -7.07
N THR A 13 -7.77 0.57 -7.78
CA THR A 13 -7.67 0.33 -9.22
C THR A 13 -8.53 1.35 -9.94
N ASP A 14 -7.92 2.10 -10.85
CA ASP A 14 -8.57 3.07 -11.71
C ASP A 14 -8.41 2.62 -13.17
N ARG A 15 -9.51 2.61 -13.93
CA ARG A 15 -9.52 2.19 -15.34
C ARG A 15 -10.20 3.28 -16.16
N VAL A 16 -9.43 3.90 -17.05
CA VAL A 16 -9.93 4.89 -18.01
C VAL A 16 -9.52 4.43 -19.41
N GLU A 17 -10.50 4.16 -20.27
CA GLU A 17 -10.31 3.93 -21.72
C GLU A 17 -9.18 2.93 -22.08
N GLY A 18 -9.11 1.80 -21.37
CA GLY A 18 -8.12 0.74 -21.62
C GLY A 18 -6.74 0.97 -20.97
N LYS A 19 -6.56 2.06 -20.22
CA LYS A 19 -5.40 2.29 -19.35
C LYS A 19 -5.79 1.96 -17.92
N GLU A 20 -5.09 1.03 -17.29
CA GLU A 20 -5.28 0.70 -15.88
C GLU A 20 -4.18 1.37 -15.04
N VAL A 21 -4.56 2.08 -13.98
CA VAL A 21 -3.64 2.64 -13.00
C VAL A 21 -3.95 1.99 -11.66
N ARG A 22 -2.93 1.40 -11.04
CA ARG A 22 -3.02 0.81 -9.71
C ARG A 22 -2.30 1.70 -8.72
N TYR A 23 -2.99 2.13 -7.68
CA TYR A 23 -2.41 2.82 -6.54
C TYR A 23 -2.37 1.86 -5.36
N TYR A 24 -1.19 1.73 -4.76
CA TYR A 24 -1.02 1.01 -3.51
C TYR A 24 -0.77 2.04 -2.41
N GLN A 25 -1.63 2.05 -1.40
CA GLN A 25 -1.41 2.79 -0.18
C GLN A 25 -1.08 1.80 0.94
N VAL A 26 0.08 1.99 1.55
CA VAL A 26 0.59 1.15 2.63
C VAL A 26 0.63 2.02 3.88
N ASN A 27 -0.09 1.59 4.92
CA ASN A 27 -0.05 2.22 6.24
C ASN A 27 0.57 1.22 7.21
N LEU A 28 1.57 1.64 7.97
CA LEU A 28 2.30 0.83 8.95
C LEU A 28 2.36 1.55 10.28
N GLU A 29 2.23 0.78 11.35
CA GLU A 29 2.30 1.21 12.74
C GLU A 29 3.18 0.23 13.50
N LEU A 30 4.13 0.74 14.29
CA LEU A 30 4.92 -0.06 15.21
C LEU A 30 4.40 0.21 16.63
N ILE A 31 4.04 -0.86 17.33
CA ILE A 31 3.44 -0.82 18.66
C ILE A 31 4.40 -1.51 19.63
N ASP A 32 4.72 -0.83 20.72
CA ASP A 32 5.41 -1.43 21.86
C ASP A 32 4.43 -2.32 22.65
N ILE A 33 4.77 -3.59 22.84
CA ILE A 33 3.83 -4.59 23.37
C ILE A 33 3.61 -4.43 24.89
N GLU A 34 4.63 -3.97 25.64
CA GLU A 34 4.52 -3.76 27.08
C GLU A 34 3.64 -2.56 27.42
N SER A 35 3.87 -1.44 26.74
CA SER A 35 3.17 -0.19 27.01
C SER A 35 1.92 0.02 26.17
N ASN A 36 1.69 -0.83 25.16
CA ASN A 36 0.64 -0.71 24.14
C ASN A 36 0.63 0.67 23.45
N ARG A 37 1.81 1.29 23.31
CA ARG A 37 1.98 2.61 22.69
C ARG A 37 2.45 2.47 21.25
N LYS A 38 1.90 3.31 20.37
CA LYS A 38 2.42 3.47 19.01
C LYS A 38 3.71 4.27 19.08
N VAL A 39 4.84 3.63 18.78
CA VAL A 39 6.16 4.26 18.80
C VAL A 39 6.55 4.81 17.42
N TRP A 40 5.91 4.32 16.37
CA TRP A 40 6.14 4.79 15.02
C TRP A 40 4.88 4.61 14.15
N ILE A 41 4.66 5.56 13.25
CA ILE A 41 3.58 5.54 12.26
C ILE A 41 4.18 6.02 10.93
N GLY A 42 3.90 5.29 9.86
CA GLY A 42 4.32 5.67 8.51
C GLY A 42 3.29 5.30 7.47
N ASP A 43 3.13 6.18 6.49
CA ASP A 43 2.32 5.94 5.30
C ASP A 43 3.18 6.04 4.03
N LYS A 44 2.84 5.24 3.02
CA LYS A 44 3.48 5.29 1.71
C LYS A 44 2.47 5.05 0.61
N LYS A 45 2.48 5.95 -0.37
CA LYS A 45 1.69 5.83 -1.59
C LYS A 45 2.59 5.48 -2.77
N ILE A 46 2.25 4.41 -3.48
CA ILE A 46 2.95 3.93 -4.67
C ILE A 46 1.97 3.94 -5.84
N LYS A 47 2.24 4.77 -6.85
CA LYS A 47 1.47 4.81 -8.10
C LYS A 47 2.13 3.90 -9.13
N LYS A 48 1.41 2.88 -9.59
CA LYS A 48 1.82 2.00 -10.70
C LYS A 48 0.92 2.22 -11.90
N LEU A 49 1.50 2.74 -12.98
CA LEU A 49 0.84 2.85 -14.28
C LEU A 49 0.92 1.49 -14.98
N VAL A 50 -0.22 0.81 -15.13
CA VAL A 50 -0.32 -0.44 -15.88
C VAL A 50 -0.72 -0.09 -17.32
N LYS A 51 0.27 0.17 -18.17
CA LYS A 51 0.03 0.22 -19.62
C LYS A 51 -0.20 -1.22 -20.07
N GLN A 52 -1.39 -1.56 -20.55
CA GLN A 52 -1.55 -2.80 -21.31
C GLN A 52 -0.68 -2.66 -22.57
N SER A 53 0.34 -3.51 -22.71
CA SER A 53 0.97 -3.65 -24.02
C SER A 53 -0.09 -4.27 -24.93
N ARG A 54 -0.39 -3.63 -26.05
CA ARG A 54 -1.14 -4.27 -27.13
C ARG A 54 -0.23 -5.36 -27.68
N PHE A 55 -0.29 -6.56 -27.12
CA PHE A 55 0.14 -7.74 -27.85
C PHE A 55 -0.92 -7.97 -28.92
N GLY A 56 -0.66 -7.40 -30.11
CA GLY A 56 -1.44 -7.67 -31.30
C GLY A 56 -1.04 -9.04 -31.82
N LEU A 57 -2.02 -9.94 -31.85
CA LEU A 57 -2.12 -11.03 -32.81
C LEU A 57 -3.43 -10.83 -33.56
#